data_AF-A0A318D0C2-F1
#
_entry.id   AF-A0A318D0C2-F1
#
_cell.length_a   1.000
_cell.length_b   1.000
_cell.length_c   1.000
_cell.angle_alpha   90.00
_cell.angle_beta   90.00
_cell.angle_gamma   90.00
#
_symmetry.space_group_name_H-M   'P 1'
#
loop_
_entity.id
_entity.type
_entity.pdbx_description
1 polymer ?
#
loop_
_entity_poly.entity_id
_entity_poly.type
_entity_poly.pdbx_seq_one_letter_code
_entity_poly.pdbx_strand_id
1 'polypeptide(L)'
;MRIYENSKGFSTTTAGYLPVLSKYGVLVAEDVAQERDLLVAHLSEWGLNAAGAADGREALSILINDDTIRLLITDLHMPELGGLELLQEVKNLARPKLYSIVLSGIKDRQTLINALQAGATDYMVKPCHPEQIFARLAVLDQVMALEEKYQALIKDLFDVMGEMLGSRDPYSWEHSLRVAAISRRIGLRQGLSSEELEVLEMGCLIHDIGKIAIPDDVLLKPGRFNNVDRQIMNMHPTIGAKYLAFRYPDDRVTEIILYHHERLDGSGYPEGLKGNAIGLMVRIVSVADTYEALIAKRPYKASMPGSQAIEILKDEAREGRLDQNVVEALEEVVYDWNPLTIQRRPCRDIDELELFRRITYFKEPMCSFYNYRYLLTLDKITALSIDRPEYFMILINFKNLKQVDRNWGYLRTDQILDEIGENIQQSISDFSETNRDIDGKALLFRRASNYLMFANYPYDFMQQLSDLIQDQLERCKNEWELETGFLLESFPSTCSLENALNQLLGTDDRGI
;
A
#
# COMPACT_ATOMS: atom_id res chain seq x y z
N MET A 1 -7.05 -26.32 13.38
CA MET A 1 -7.97 -27.35 13.93
C MET A 1 -7.73 -27.39 15.45
N ARG A 2 -8.77 -27.20 16.27
CA ARG A 2 -8.77 -26.67 17.66
C ARG A 2 -8.52 -25.15 17.67
N ILE A 3 -9.37 -24.27 18.23
CA ILE A 3 -10.18 -24.36 19.45
C ILE A 3 -11.51 -23.62 19.22
N TYR A 4 -12.63 -24.33 19.23
CA TYR A 4 -13.99 -23.77 19.43
C TYR A 4 -14.71 -24.69 20.41
N GLU A 5 -14.52 -24.42 21.70
CA GLU A 5 -15.39 -24.93 22.75
C GLU A 5 -15.74 -23.75 23.65
N ASN A 6 -16.92 -23.18 23.41
CA ASN A 6 -17.67 -22.44 24.42
C ASN A 6 -19.13 -22.33 23.99
N SER A 7 -19.80 -23.48 23.92
CA SER A 7 -21.25 -23.56 24.02
C SER A 7 -21.63 -23.64 25.50
N LYS A 8 -21.78 -22.48 26.15
CA LYS A 8 -22.46 -22.41 27.46
C LYS A 8 -23.93 -22.10 27.24
N GLY A 9 -24.76 -22.94 27.84
CA GLY A 9 -26.19 -23.03 27.62
C GLY A 9 -26.98 -21.78 27.97
N PHE A 10 -28.13 -21.67 27.29
CA PHE A 10 -29.22 -20.77 27.63
C PHE A 10 -29.76 -21.14 29.02
N SER A 11 -29.35 -20.37 30.03
CA SER A 11 -29.97 -20.35 31.35
C SER A 11 -30.99 -19.22 31.40
N THR A 12 -32.25 -19.58 31.60
CA THR A 12 -33.40 -18.70 31.79
C THR A 12 -33.33 -17.99 33.13
N THR A 13 -32.77 -16.78 33.17
CA THR A 13 -33.07 -15.66 34.10
C THR A 13 -32.13 -14.49 33.81
N THR A 14 -32.57 -13.50 33.03
CA THR A 14 -31.97 -12.15 33.01
C THR A 14 -32.91 -11.23 32.22
N ALA A 15 -33.20 -10.05 32.78
CA ALA A 15 -33.82 -8.95 32.04
C ALA A 15 -33.05 -8.76 30.72
N GLY A 16 -33.79 -8.56 29.64
CA GLY A 16 -33.24 -8.61 28.29
C GLY A 16 -32.12 -7.60 28.09
N TYR A 17 -30.89 -8.09 28.08
CA TYR A 17 -29.70 -7.27 27.91
C TYR A 17 -29.39 -7.10 26.42
N LEU A 18 -29.24 -5.84 25.98
CA LEU A 18 -28.96 -5.46 24.60
C LEU A 18 -27.51 -4.93 24.50
N PRO A 19 -26.51 -5.82 24.32
CA PRO A 19 -25.10 -5.51 24.50
C PRO A 19 -24.56 -4.44 23.56
N VAL A 20 -25.05 -4.37 22.32
CA VAL A 20 -24.56 -3.39 21.34
C VAL A 20 -25.28 -2.07 21.50
N LEU A 21 -26.61 -2.08 21.58
CA LEU A 21 -27.42 -0.87 21.77
C LEU A 21 -27.07 -0.14 23.08
N SER A 22 -26.69 -0.85 24.14
CA SER A 22 -26.29 -0.26 25.43
C SER A 22 -25.06 0.65 25.36
N LYS A 23 -24.24 0.55 24.29
CA LYS A 23 -23.07 1.41 24.06
C LYS A 23 -23.43 2.80 23.51
N TYR A 24 -24.66 2.98 23.03
CA TYR A 24 -25.08 4.15 22.27
C TYR A 24 -26.25 4.88 22.94
N GLY A 25 -26.41 6.16 22.61
CA GLY A 25 -27.57 6.93 23.04
C GLY A 25 -28.84 6.53 22.27
N VAL A 26 -29.98 6.56 22.97
CA VAL A 26 -31.32 6.37 22.42
C VAL A 26 -32.13 7.64 22.64
N LEU A 27 -32.76 8.16 21.60
CA LEU A 27 -33.63 9.32 21.69
C LEU A 27 -35.08 8.92 21.41
N VAL A 28 -35.99 9.35 22.27
CA VAL A 28 -37.44 9.16 22.11
C VAL A 28 -38.09 10.51 21.82
N ALA A 29 -38.61 10.70 20.62
CA ALA A 29 -39.37 11.89 20.23
C ALA A 29 -40.87 11.58 20.30
N GLU A 30 -41.56 12.22 21.24
CA GLU A 30 -42.96 11.94 21.57
C GLU A 30 -43.60 13.16 22.28
N ASP A 31 -44.73 13.65 21.75
CA ASP A 31 -45.40 14.86 22.22
C ASP A 31 -46.25 14.61 23.47
N VAL A 32 -46.75 13.40 23.64
CA VAL A 32 -47.44 13.00 24.85
C VAL A 32 -46.42 12.66 25.94
N ALA A 33 -46.20 13.60 26.87
CA ALA A 33 -45.21 13.46 27.95
C ALA A 33 -45.32 12.13 28.74
N GLN A 34 -46.55 11.64 29.00
CA GLN A 34 -46.75 10.37 29.69
C GLN A 34 -46.27 9.16 28.88
N GLU A 35 -46.50 9.15 27.56
CA GLU A 35 -46.04 8.07 26.68
C GLU A 35 -44.52 8.12 26.54
N ARG A 36 -43.96 9.32 26.36
CA ARG A 36 -42.51 9.55 26.26
C ARG A 36 -41.77 9.06 27.50
N ASP A 37 -42.18 9.54 28.68
CA ASP A 37 -41.50 9.25 29.93
C ASP A 37 -41.62 7.76 30.28
N LEU A 38 -42.74 7.12 29.93
CA LEU A 38 -42.92 5.67 30.09
C LEU A 38 -42.00 4.87 29.15
N LEU A 39 -41.87 5.28 27.88
CA LEU A 39 -40.96 4.62 26.94
C LEU A 39 -39.51 4.75 27.40
N VAL A 40 -39.09 5.96 27.81
CA VAL A 40 -37.74 6.22 28.34
C VAL A 40 -37.47 5.38 29.59
N ALA A 41 -38.45 5.24 30.49
CA ALA A 41 -38.34 4.38 31.66
C ALA A 41 -38.10 2.91 31.28
N HIS A 42 -38.88 2.36 30.34
CA HIS A 42 -38.69 0.97 29.89
C HIS A 42 -37.34 0.74 29.20
N LEU A 43 -36.89 1.68 28.36
CA LEU A 43 -35.57 1.59 27.72
C LEU A 43 -34.45 1.60 28.78
N SER A 44 -34.59 2.43 29.81
CA SER A 44 -33.66 2.49 30.94
C SER A 44 -33.66 1.21 31.76
N GLU A 45 -34.83 0.59 31.99
CA GLU A 45 -34.96 -0.72 32.65
C GLU A 45 -34.23 -1.84 31.88
N TRP A 46 -34.15 -1.74 30.54
CA TRP A 46 -33.37 -2.65 29.69
C TRP A 46 -31.88 -2.29 29.59
N GLY A 47 -31.42 -1.27 30.33
CA GLY A 47 -30.03 -0.85 30.39
C GLY A 47 -29.57 0.04 29.24
N LEU A 48 -30.49 0.71 28.55
CA LEU A 48 -30.18 1.67 27.48
C LEU A 48 -30.08 3.10 28.02
N ASN A 49 -29.16 3.89 27.47
CA ASN A 49 -29.05 5.32 27.77
C ASN A 49 -30.09 6.11 26.95
N ALA A 50 -31.29 6.28 27.50
CA ALA A 50 -32.41 6.91 26.80
C ALA A 50 -32.67 8.35 27.27
N ALA A 51 -32.93 9.25 26.32
CA ALA A 51 -33.39 10.61 26.53
C ALA A 51 -34.71 10.86 25.78
N GLY A 52 -35.50 11.82 26.25
CA GLY A 52 -36.78 12.21 25.64
C GLY A 52 -36.71 13.59 25.00
N ALA A 53 -37.48 13.78 23.92
CA ALA A 53 -37.77 15.06 23.28
C ALA A 53 -39.29 15.22 23.13
N ALA A 54 -39.82 16.42 23.35
CA ALA A 54 -41.24 16.73 23.33
C ALA A 54 -41.81 16.97 21.93
N ASP A 55 -40.97 17.17 20.93
CA ASP A 55 -41.36 17.30 19.53
C ASP A 55 -40.17 16.99 18.60
N GLY A 56 -40.41 16.98 17.29
CA GLY A 56 -39.35 16.69 16.33
C GLY A 56 -38.28 17.78 16.24
N ARG A 57 -38.56 19.02 16.64
CA ARG A 57 -37.60 20.12 16.57
C ARG A 57 -36.59 20.06 17.71
N GLU A 58 -37.06 19.78 18.92
CA GLU A 58 -36.21 19.45 20.05
C GLU A 58 -35.36 18.21 19.74
N ALA A 59 -35.98 17.17 19.17
CA ALA A 59 -35.26 15.95 18.78
C ALA A 59 -34.16 16.24 17.75
N LEU A 60 -34.44 17.04 16.71
CA LEU A 60 -33.46 17.45 15.71
C LEU A 60 -32.29 18.23 16.34
N SER A 61 -32.59 19.16 17.27
CA SER A 61 -31.56 19.92 17.99
C SER A 61 -30.64 19.01 18.81
N ILE A 62 -31.20 18.05 19.55
CA ILE A 62 -30.41 17.07 20.31
C ILE A 62 -29.54 16.25 19.37
N LEU A 63 -30.13 15.75 18.28
CA LEU A 63 -29.44 14.95 17.28
C LEU A 63 -28.28 15.71 16.61
N ILE A 64 -28.43 17.01 16.33
CA ILE A 64 -27.35 17.84 15.77
C ILE A 64 -26.17 17.96 16.75
N ASN A 65 -26.45 18.00 18.06
CA ASN A 65 -25.44 18.24 19.09
C ASN A 65 -24.85 16.96 19.69
N ASP A 66 -25.48 15.80 19.48
CA ASP A 66 -25.05 14.50 20.02
C ASP A 66 -25.04 13.41 18.93
N ASP A 67 -23.85 13.10 18.44
CA ASP A 67 -23.59 12.06 17.44
C ASP A 67 -23.46 10.66 18.06
N THR A 68 -23.41 10.55 19.40
CA THR A 68 -23.37 9.27 20.12
C THR A 68 -24.73 8.56 20.12
N ILE A 69 -25.80 9.32 19.83
CA ILE A 69 -27.15 8.78 19.64
C ILE A 69 -27.20 8.01 18.31
N ARG A 70 -27.50 6.71 18.41
CA ARG A 70 -27.58 5.81 17.25
C ARG A 70 -28.96 5.18 17.05
N LEU A 71 -29.89 5.41 17.96
CA LEU A 71 -31.29 4.98 17.82
C LEU A 71 -32.24 6.14 18.11
N LEU A 72 -33.14 6.42 17.17
CA LEU A 72 -34.28 7.30 17.33
C LEU A 72 -35.57 6.48 17.35
N ILE A 73 -36.39 6.66 18.37
CA ILE A 73 -37.78 6.18 18.39
C ILE A 73 -38.66 7.41 18.33
N THR A 74 -39.48 7.56 17.29
CA THR A 74 -40.26 8.79 17.07
C THR A 74 -41.72 8.47 16.81
N ASP A 75 -42.65 9.26 17.38
CA ASP A 75 -44.00 9.32 16.83
C ASP A 75 -43.94 9.88 15.40
N LEU A 76 -44.84 9.39 14.55
CA LEU A 76 -45.09 9.89 13.22
C LEU A 76 -45.68 11.30 13.27
N HIS A 77 -46.62 11.57 14.17
CA HIS A 77 -47.35 12.83 14.26
C HIS A 77 -46.99 13.56 15.54
N MET A 78 -46.25 14.66 15.42
CA MET A 78 -45.88 15.54 16.53
C MET A 78 -46.08 17.01 16.14
N PRO A 79 -46.23 17.93 17.10
CA PRO A 79 -46.21 19.36 16.84
C PRO A 79 -44.89 19.82 16.21
N GLU A 80 -44.94 20.97 15.52
CA GLU A 80 -43.80 21.63 14.83
C GLU A 80 -43.14 20.83 13.68
N LEU A 81 -42.53 19.69 13.99
CA LEU A 81 -41.84 18.80 13.07
C LEU A 81 -42.28 17.36 13.36
N GLY A 82 -42.94 16.70 12.40
CA GLY A 82 -43.36 15.31 12.54
C GLY A 82 -42.21 14.33 12.35
N GLY A 83 -42.45 13.05 12.64
CA GLY A 83 -41.43 12.01 12.58
C GLY A 83 -40.87 11.78 11.17
N LEU A 84 -41.69 11.94 10.12
CA LEU A 84 -41.21 11.82 8.74
C LEU A 84 -40.33 13.00 8.33
N GLU A 85 -40.75 14.23 8.64
CA GLU A 85 -39.93 15.41 8.36
C GLU A 85 -38.62 15.35 9.15
N LEU A 86 -38.65 14.93 10.41
CA LEU A 86 -37.46 14.71 11.23
C LEU A 86 -36.48 13.73 10.56
N LEU A 87 -36.95 12.58 10.06
CA LEU A 87 -36.09 11.62 9.37
C LEU A 87 -35.46 12.21 8.10
N GLN A 88 -36.20 13.03 7.35
CA GLN A 88 -35.68 13.70 6.16
C GLN A 88 -34.60 14.73 6.49
N GLU A 89 -34.81 15.54 7.52
CA GLU A 89 -33.81 16.51 8.00
C GLU A 89 -32.54 15.80 8.48
N VAL A 90 -32.70 14.74 9.29
CA VAL A 90 -31.57 13.99 9.84
C VAL A 90 -30.76 13.27 8.76
N LYS A 91 -31.41 12.79 7.69
CA LYS A 91 -30.74 12.16 6.55
C LYS A 91 -29.72 13.09 5.87
N ASN A 92 -29.91 14.40 5.95
CA ASN A 92 -29.01 15.39 5.37
C ASN A 92 -27.90 15.84 6.32
N LEU A 93 -27.87 15.34 7.57
CA LEU A 93 -26.82 15.66 8.53
C LEU A 93 -25.59 14.77 8.30
N ALA A 94 -24.40 15.36 8.39
CA ALA A 94 -23.14 14.62 8.45
C ALA A 94 -22.98 13.97 9.83
N ARG A 95 -23.61 12.81 10.02
CA ARG A 95 -23.58 12.05 11.29
C ARG A 95 -23.40 10.55 11.05
N PRO A 96 -22.96 9.78 12.05
CA PRO A 96 -22.99 8.32 11.98
C PRO A 96 -24.41 7.83 11.70
N LYS A 97 -24.53 6.74 10.92
CA LYS A 97 -25.81 6.06 10.63
C LYS A 97 -26.70 5.97 11.87
N LEU A 98 -27.88 6.59 11.78
CA LEU A 98 -28.91 6.60 12.81
C LEU A 98 -29.95 5.53 12.46
N TYR A 99 -30.19 4.61 13.37
CA TYR A 99 -31.32 3.69 13.28
C TYR A 99 -32.59 4.35 13.78
N SER A 100 -33.72 4.05 13.18
CA SER A 100 -34.98 4.71 13.52
C SER A 100 -36.17 3.77 13.54
N ILE A 101 -36.98 3.87 14.60
CA ILE A 101 -38.25 3.15 14.74
C ILE A 101 -39.36 4.19 14.79
N VAL A 102 -40.24 4.17 13.80
CA VAL A 102 -41.39 5.08 13.76
C VAL A 102 -42.58 4.41 14.42
N LEU A 103 -43.16 5.08 15.42
CA LEU A 103 -44.41 4.69 16.07
C LEU A 103 -45.58 5.44 15.42
N SER A 104 -46.69 4.77 15.13
CA SER A 104 -47.87 5.43 14.54
C SER A 104 -49.18 4.87 15.07
N GLY A 105 -50.14 5.75 15.35
CA GLY A 105 -51.52 5.35 15.69
C GLY A 105 -52.36 4.85 14.50
N ILE A 106 -51.89 5.01 13.25
CA ILE A 106 -52.70 4.73 12.06
C ILE A 106 -52.25 3.41 11.41
N LYS A 107 -53.20 2.47 11.23
CA LYS A 107 -53.00 1.23 10.47
C LYS A 107 -53.21 1.46 8.97
N ASP A 108 -52.40 2.34 8.38
CA ASP A 108 -52.40 2.59 6.94
C ASP A 108 -51.13 2.04 6.28
N ARG A 109 -51.33 1.37 5.15
CA ARG A 109 -50.24 0.84 4.31
C ARG A 109 -49.43 1.96 3.67
N GLN A 110 -50.06 3.08 3.29
CA GLN A 110 -49.35 4.18 2.64
C GLN A 110 -48.40 4.88 3.62
N THR A 111 -48.84 5.10 4.85
CA THR A 111 -47.98 5.60 5.95
C THR A 111 -46.75 4.73 6.19
N LEU A 112 -46.90 3.40 6.22
CA LEU A 112 -45.76 2.48 6.36
C LEU A 112 -44.77 2.62 5.18
N ILE A 113 -45.28 2.68 3.95
CA ILE A 113 -44.44 2.88 2.75
C ILE A 113 -43.69 4.21 2.85
N ASN A 114 -44.38 5.29 3.22
CA ASN A 114 -43.80 6.62 3.34
C ASN A 114 -42.70 6.65 4.43
N ALA A 115 -42.91 5.98 5.57
CA ALA A 115 -41.92 5.89 6.64
C ALA A 115 -40.64 5.15 6.19
N LEU A 116 -40.79 3.99 5.55
CA LEU A 116 -39.65 3.24 5.03
C LEU A 116 -38.92 4.02 3.92
N GLN A 117 -39.64 4.69 3.03
CA GLN A 117 -39.04 5.54 1.99
C GLN A 117 -38.32 6.78 2.56
N ALA A 118 -38.79 7.30 3.69
CA ALA A 118 -38.11 8.38 4.42
C ALA A 118 -36.84 7.91 5.15
N GLY A 119 -36.55 6.60 5.17
CA GLY A 119 -35.35 6.02 5.77
C GLY A 119 -35.56 5.40 7.15
N ALA A 120 -36.81 5.14 7.56
CA ALA A 120 -37.09 4.41 8.80
C ALA A 120 -36.47 3.01 8.76
N THR A 121 -35.78 2.61 9.84
CA THR A 121 -35.25 1.24 9.98
C THR A 121 -36.38 0.25 10.24
N ASP A 122 -37.35 0.63 11.07
CA ASP A 122 -38.53 -0.18 11.37
C ASP A 122 -39.76 0.73 11.64
N TYR A 123 -40.93 0.11 11.66
CA TYR A 123 -42.21 0.76 11.89
C TYR A 123 -43.08 -0.07 12.83
N MET A 124 -43.73 0.59 13.79
CA MET A 124 -44.61 -0.04 14.76
C MET A 124 -45.94 0.73 14.91
N VAL A 125 -47.02 -0.03 15.12
CA VAL A 125 -48.36 0.53 15.31
C VAL A 125 -48.68 0.64 16.80
N LYS A 126 -49.16 1.82 17.23
CA LYS A 126 -49.68 2.07 18.58
C LYS A 126 -51.11 1.51 18.76
N PRO A 127 -51.49 1.04 19.95
CA PRO A 127 -50.64 0.86 21.13
C PRO A 127 -49.72 -0.35 20.95
N CYS A 128 -48.43 -0.17 21.24
CA CYS A 128 -47.44 -1.24 21.21
C CYS A 128 -47.07 -1.66 22.64
N HIS A 129 -47.07 -2.96 22.89
CA HIS A 129 -46.67 -3.49 24.20
C HIS A 129 -45.14 -3.39 24.37
N PRO A 130 -44.63 -3.14 25.60
CA PRO A 130 -43.19 -3.07 25.85
C PRO A 130 -42.43 -4.30 25.32
N GLU A 131 -43.01 -5.49 25.43
CA GLU A 131 -42.44 -6.74 24.90
C GLU A 131 -42.24 -6.71 23.38
N GLN A 132 -43.11 -6.03 22.63
CA GLN A 132 -42.98 -5.89 21.18
C GLN A 132 -41.83 -4.93 20.82
N ILE A 133 -41.70 -3.83 21.55
CA ILE A 133 -40.59 -2.87 21.38
C ILE A 133 -39.28 -3.61 21.69
N PHE A 134 -39.21 -4.31 22.82
CA PHE A 134 -38.05 -5.09 23.19
C PHE A 134 -37.66 -6.12 22.10
N ALA A 135 -38.62 -6.85 21.55
CA ALA A 135 -38.36 -7.81 20.48
C ALA A 135 -37.76 -7.15 19.23
N ARG A 136 -38.20 -5.94 18.86
CA ARG A 136 -37.61 -5.18 17.74
C ARG A 136 -36.21 -4.67 18.07
N LEU A 137 -36.00 -4.16 19.28
CA LEU A 137 -34.68 -3.75 19.73
C LEU A 137 -33.69 -4.92 19.79
N ALA A 138 -34.14 -6.11 20.17
CA ALA A 138 -33.30 -7.32 20.18
C ALA A 138 -32.87 -7.74 18.77
N VAL A 139 -33.75 -7.62 17.77
CA VAL A 139 -33.38 -7.85 16.36
C VAL A 139 -32.42 -6.78 15.87
N LEU A 140 -32.67 -5.51 16.20
CA LEU A 140 -31.79 -4.40 15.84
C LEU A 140 -30.39 -4.55 16.44
N ASP A 141 -30.29 -4.93 17.72
CA ASP A 141 -29.03 -5.20 18.41
C ASP A 141 -28.21 -6.28 17.67
N GLN A 142 -28.87 -7.35 17.20
CA GLN A 142 -28.22 -8.39 16.40
C GLN A 142 -27.74 -7.87 15.04
N VAL A 143 -28.53 -7.03 14.37
CA VAL A 143 -28.14 -6.40 13.10
C VAL A 143 -26.92 -5.50 13.31
N MET A 144 -26.95 -4.65 14.33
CA MET A 144 -25.81 -3.79 14.69
C MET A 144 -24.57 -4.61 15.04
N ALA A 145 -24.72 -5.71 15.79
CA ALA A 145 -23.63 -6.61 16.12
C ALA A 145 -23.02 -7.28 14.88
N LEU A 146 -23.85 -7.64 13.89
CA LEU A 146 -23.39 -8.21 12.64
C LEU A 146 -22.67 -7.18 11.79
N GLU A 147 -23.17 -5.95 11.72
CA GLU A 147 -22.51 -4.83 11.02
C GLU A 147 -21.15 -4.49 11.67
N GLU A 148 -21.07 -4.36 12.99
CA GLU A 148 -19.79 -4.14 13.71
C GLU A 148 -18.77 -5.25 13.39
N LYS A 149 -19.21 -6.52 13.41
CA LYS A 149 -18.34 -7.67 13.09
C LYS A 149 -17.90 -7.68 11.63
N TYR A 150 -18.80 -7.35 10.71
CA TYR A 150 -18.50 -7.30 9.28
C TYR A 150 -17.46 -6.23 8.98
N GLN A 151 -17.60 -5.04 9.58
CA GLN A 151 -16.63 -3.95 9.44
C GLN A 151 -15.27 -4.32 10.05
N ALA A 152 -15.25 -4.94 11.23
CA ALA A 152 -14.01 -5.42 11.84
C ALA A 152 -13.30 -6.45 10.96
N LEU A 153 -14.04 -7.40 10.38
CA LEU A 153 -13.48 -8.42 9.48
C LEU A 153 -12.89 -7.81 8.21
N ILE A 154 -13.55 -6.82 7.60
CA ILE A 154 -13.01 -6.11 6.42
C ILE A 154 -11.70 -5.41 6.78
N LYS A 155 -11.69 -4.70 7.92
CA LYS A 155 -10.49 -4.01 8.39
C LYS A 155 -9.33 -4.97 8.61
N ASP A 156 -9.58 -6.09 9.30
CA ASP A 156 -8.57 -7.13 9.53
C ASP A 156 -8.04 -7.71 8.21
N LEU A 157 -8.91 -7.92 7.22
CA LEU A 157 -8.50 -8.40 5.90
C LEU A 157 -7.60 -7.37 5.17
N PHE A 158 -7.95 -6.09 5.22
CA PHE A 158 -7.13 -5.03 4.63
C PHE A 158 -5.78 -4.88 5.35
N ASP A 159 -5.76 -5.01 6.68
CA ASP A 159 -4.52 -5.07 7.46
C ASP A 159 -3.62 -6.24 7.01
N VAL A 160 -4.19 -7.44 6.82
CA VAL A 160 -3.47 -8.62 6.32
C VAL A 160 -2.95 -8.41 4.90
N MET A 161 -3.72 -7.78 4.01
CA MET A 161 -3.28 -7.47 2.66
C MET A 161 -2.13 -6.45 2.65
N GLY A 162 -2.19 -5.44 3.53
CA GLY A 162 -1.10 -4.49 3.75
C GLY A 162 0.17 -5.18 4.26
N GLU A 163 0.03 -6.13 5.18
CA GLU A 163 1.15 -6.96 5.67
C GLU A 163 1.77 -7.82 4.55
N MET A 164 0.94 -8.43 3.70
CA MET A 164 1.42 -9.20 2.54
C MET A 164 2.23 -8.32 1.58
N LEU A 165 1.76 -7.10 1.29
CA LEU A 165 2.55 -6.15 0.50
C LEU A 165 3.85 -5.78 1.23
N GLY A 166 3.76 -5.53 2.54
CA GLY A 166 4.91 -5.28 3.42
C GLY A 166 5.99 -6.36 3.34
N SER A 167 5.62 -7.63 3.13
CA SER A 167 6.60 -8.71 2.95
C SER A 167 7.44 -8.59 1.67
N ARG A 168 6.91 -7.97 0.62
CA ARG A 168 7.64 -7.67 -0.63
C ARG A 168 8.32 -6.32 -0.56
N ASP A 169 7.63 -5.28 -0.10
CA ASP A 169 8.16 -3.95 0.15
C ASP A 169 8.04 -3.59 1.64
N PRO A 170 9.11 -3.82 2.44
CA PRO A 170 9.11 -3.61 3.90
C PRO A 170 8.65 -2.22 4.35
N TYR A 171 8.79 -1.21 3.48
CA TYR A 171 8.42 0.16 3.80
C TYR A 171 6.93 0.44 3.58
N SER A 172 6.25 -0.34 2.73
CA SER A 172 4.86 -0.09 2.32
C SER A 172 3.85 -0.26 3.46
N TRP A 173 4.02 -1.24 4.37
CA TRP A 173 3.00 -1.48 5.40
C TRP A 173 2.90 -0.37 6.44
N GLU A 174 4.03 -0.01 7.06
CA GLU A 174 4.01 1.08 8.05
C GLU A 174 3.67 2.42 7.39
N HIS A 175 4.09 2.61 6.14
CA HIS A 175 3.71 3.75 5.31
C HIS A 175 2.18 3.86 5.21
N SER A 176 1.48 2.81 4.77
CA SER A 176 0.02 2.82 4.64
C SER A 176 -0.69 3.10 5.98
N LEU A 177 -0.19 2.55 7.10
CA LEU A 177 -0.71 2.85 8.44
C LEU A 177 -0.54 4.33 8.83
N ARG A 178 0.62 4.93 8.52
CA ARG A 178 0.89 6.34 8.79
C ARG A 178 0.04 7.24 7.89
N VAL A 179 -0.07 6.94 6.61
CA VAL A 179 -0.94 7.66 5.66
C VAL A 179 -2.40 7.62 6.09
N ALA A 180 -2.90 6.46 6.54
CA ALA A 180 -4.26 6.32 7.07
C ALA A 180 -4.47 7.19 8.32
N ALA A 181 -3.54 7.18 9.26
CA ALA A 181 -3.63 7.96 10.50
C ALA A 181 -3.53 9.47 10.27
N ILE A 182 -2.72 9.92 9.30
CA ILE A 182 -2.64 11.32 8.88
C ILE A 182 -3.94 11.72 8.19
N SER A 183 -4.37 10.94 7.20
CA SER A 183 -5.58 11.21 6.39
C SER A 183 -6.83 11.29 7.25
N ARG A 184 -7.00 10.39 8.23
CA ARG A 184 -8.13 10.42 9.17
C ARG A 184 -8.17 11.71 9.98
N ARG A 185 -7.03 12.20 10.47
CA ARG A 185 -6.96 13.47 11.23
C ARG A 185 -7.26 14.68 10.36
N ILE A 186 -6.76 14.70 9.12
CA ILE A 186 -7.10 15.75 8.16
C ILE A 186 -8.60 15.72 7.85
N GLY A 187 -9.14 14.54 7.55
CA GLY A 187 -10.56 14.33 7.26
C GLY A 187 -11.47 14.83 8.38
N LEU A 188 -11.12 14.54 9.64
CA LEU A 188 -11.85 15.04 10.81
C LEU A 188 -11.90 16.56 10.85
N ARG A 189 -10.78 17.25 10.57
CA ARG A 189 -10.74 18.72 10.53
C ARG A 189 -11.52 19.30 9.35
N GLN A 190 -11.55 18.59 8.23
CA GLN A 190 -12.33 18.97 7.05
C GLN A 190 -13.83 18.63 7.17
N GLY A 191 -14.27 18.08 8.31
CA GLY A 191 -15.68 17.80 8.58
C GLY A 191 -16.22 16.55 7.89
N LEU A 192 -15.35 15.59 7.51
CA LEU A 192 -15.81 14.30 7.00
C LEU A 192 -16.60 13.55 8.08
N SER A 193 -17.72 12.94 7.66
CA SER A 193 -18.54 12.08 8.52
C SER A 193 -17.80 10.82 8.94
N SER A 194 -18.29 10.12 9.97
CA SER A 194 -17.67 8.87 10.43
C SER A 194 -17.59 7.79 9.34
N GLU A 195 -18.60 7.70 8.47
CA GLU A 195 -18.59 6.78 7.33
C GLU A 195 -17.50 7.15 6.32
N GLU A 196 -17.38 8.44 5.98
CA GLU A 196 -16.35 8.93 5.06
C GLU A 196 -14.94 8.72 5.62
N LEU A 197 -14.75 8.86 6.93
CA LEU A 197 -13.49 8.59 7.60
C LEU A 197 -13.11 7.10 7.57
N GLU A 198 -14.08 6.20 7.69
CA GLU A 198 -13.87 4.75 7.56
C GLU A 198 -13.43 4.40 6.13
N VAL A 199 -14.12 4.94 5.12
CA VAL A 199 -13.76 4.79 3.71
C VAL A 199 -12.36 5.33 3.42
N LEU A 200 -12.04 6.51 3.94
CA LEU A 200 -10.73 7.14 3.78
C LEU A 200 -9.63 6.27 4.41
N GLU A 201 -9.83 5.79 5.63
CA GLU A 201 -8.89 4.92 6.34
C GLU A 201 -8.66 3.61 5.56
N MET A 202 -9.73 2.97 5.10
CA MET A 202 -9.67 1.76 4.29
C MET A 202 -8.93 1.97 2.97
N GLY A 203 -9.22 3.05 2.26
CA GLY A 203 -8.51 3.44 1.03
C GLY A 203 -7.02 3.62 1.27
N CYS A 204 -6.63 4.30 2.35
CA CYS A 204 -5.23 4.50 2.70
C CYS A 204 -4.49 3.20 3.06
N LEU A 205 -5.14 2.23 3.71
CA LEU A 205 -4.48 0.97 4.08
C LEU A 205 -4.03 0.15 2.85
N ILE A 206 -4.73 0.30 1.73
CA ILE A 206 -4.54 -0.54 0.55
C ILE A 206 -4.28 0.25 -0.74
N HIS A 207 -4.09 1.58 -0.68
CA HIS A 207 -3.86 2.43 -1.85
C HIS A 207 -2.72 1.91 -2.74
N ASP A 208 -1.71 1.32 -2.11
CA ASP A 208 -0.52 0.77 -2.74
C ASP A 208 -0.61 -0.73 -3.11
N ILE A 209 -1.76 -1.40 -2.90
CA ILE A 209 -1.88 -2.86 -3.07
C ILE A 209 -1.48 -3.35 -4.46
N GLY A 210 -1.65 -2.52 -5.49
CA GLY A 210 -1.25 -2.85 -6.85
C GLY A 210 0.25 -3.07 -7.03
N LYS A 211 1.10 -2.62 -6.10
CA LYS A 211 2.54 -2.90 -6.08
C LYS A 211 2.84 -4.40 -6.05
N ILE A 212 1.89 -5.24 -5.60
CA ILE A 212 2.00 -6.70 -5.67
C ILE A 212 2.10 -7.25 -7.11
N ALA A 213 1.70 -6.49 -8.11
CA ALA A 213 1.84 -6.88 -9.51
C ALA A 213 3.06 -6.26 -10.20
N ILE A 214 3.78 -5.37 -9.50
CA ILE A 214 4.97 -4.73 -10.04
C ILE A 214 6.13 -5.74 -9.95
N PRO A 215 6.87 -5.96 -11.04
CA PRO A 215 8.07 -6.80 -11.06
C PRO A 215 9.11 -6.34 -10.02
N ASP A 216 9.80 -7.29 -9.38
CA ASP A 216 10.79 -6.98 -8.33
C ASP A 216 11.96 -6.14 -8.85
N ASP A 217 12.33 -6.28 -10.12
CA ASP A 217 13.39 -5.50 -10.77
C ASP A 217 13.06 -4.00 -10.91
N VAL A 218 11.76 -3.67 -10.92
CA VAL A 218 11.25 -2.29 -10.85
C VAL A 218 10.95 -1.89 -9.41
N LEU A 219 10.25 -2.74 -8.65
CA LEU A 219 9.80 -2.44 -7.28
C LEU A 219 10.97 -2.21 -6.32
N LEU A 220 12.01 -3.05 -6.39
CA LEU A 220 13.13 -3.07 -5.46
C LEU A 220 14.39 -2.39 -6.04
N LYS A 221 14.27 -1.69 -7.16
CA LYS A 221 15.42 -1.11 -7.87
C LYS A 221 16.22 -0.15 -6.97
N PRO A 222 17.51 -0.42 -6.71
CA PRO A 222 18.34 0.46 -5.89
C PRO A 222 18.87 1.61 -6.73
N GLY A 223 18.00 2.58 -7.07
CA GLY A 223 18.39 3.74 -7.87
C GLY A 223 17.23 4.48 -8.51
N ARG A 224 17.55 5.44 -9.39
CA ARG A 224 16.53 6.19 -10.14
C ARG A 224 15.89 5.31 -11.21
N PHE A 225 14.58 5.45 -11.36
CA PHE A 225 13.81 4.89 -12.46
C PHE A 225 14.15 5.57 -13.78
N ASN A 226 14.35 4.77 -14.82
CA ASN A 226 14.28 5.21 -16.20
C ASN A 226 12.80 5.37 -16.62
N ASN A 227 12.56 5.81 -17.85
CA ASN A 227 11.19 6.05 -18.34
C ASN A 227 10.32 4.78 -18.35
N VAL A 228 10.90 3.62 -18.66
CA VAL A 228 10.19 2.34 -18.70
C VAL A 228 9.85 1.86 -17.28
N ASP A 229 10.82 1.90 -16.36
CA ASP A 229 10.59 1.56 -14.95
C ASP A 229 9.47 2.43 -14.36
N ARG A 230 9.47 3.74 -14.70
CA ARG A 230 8.45 4.68 -14.24
C ARG A 230 7.07 4.35 -14.82
N GLN A 231 7.00 4.01 -16.10
CA GLN A 231 5.74 3.57 -16.72
C GLN A 231 5.19 2.32 -16.03
N ILE A 232 6.04 1.33 -15.75
CA ILE A 232 5.65 0.11 -15.04
C ILE A 232 5.18 0.43 -13.62
N MET A 233 5.97 1.20 -12.85
CA MET A 233 5.61 1.60 -11.49
C MET A 233 4.28 2.36 -11.44
N ASN A 234 4.04 3.26 -12.39
CA ASN A 234 2.80 4.04 -12.47
C ASN A 234 1.56 3.20 -12.77
N MET A 235 1.68 1.90 -13.08
CA MET A 235 0.54 1.00 -13.26
C MET A 235 -0.10 0.56 -11.94
N HIS A 236 0.58 0.68 -10.80
CA HIS A 236 0.07 0.14 -9.54
C HIS A 236 -1.29 0.70 -9.11
N PRO A 237 -1.66 1.99 -9.31
CA PRO A 237 -3.00 2.49 -8.96
C PRO A 237 -4.08 1.77 -9.79
N THR A 238 -3.85 1.65 -11.10
CA THR A 238 -4.76 0.97 -12.04
C THR A 238 -4.91 -0.52 -11.72
N ILE A 239 -3.80 -1.19 -11.40
CA ILE A 239 -3.84 -2.62 -11.04
C ILE A 239 -4.54 -2.83 -9.70
N GLY A 240 -4.24 -2.00 -8.70
CA GLY A 240 -4.89 -2.06 -7.39
C GLY A 240 -6.40 -1.85 -7.49
N ALA A 241 -6.81 -0.80 -8.22
CA ALA A 241 -8.21 -0.52 -8.49
C ALA A 241 -8.89 -1.68 -9.22
N LYS A 242 -8.23 -2.29 -10.21
CA LYS A 242 -8.75 -3.48 -10.91
C LYS A 242 -8.97 -4.69 -10.01
N TYR A 243 -8.14 -4.88 -8.97
CA TYR A 243 -8.33 -5.98 -8.03
C TYR A 243 -9.59 -5.79 -7.18
N LEU A 244 -9.86 -4.56 -6.73
CA LEU A 244 -11.04 -4.28 -5.91
C LEU A 244 -12.31 -4.03 -6.69
N ALA A 245 -12.21 -3.54 -7.93
CA ALA A 245 -13.35 -3.27 -8.79
C ALA A 245 -14.27 -4.51 -8.85
N PHE A 246 -15.56 -4.28 -8.64
CA PHE A 246 -16.63 -5.30 -8.59
C PHE A 246 -16.54 -6.30 -7.42
N ARG A 247 -15.55 -6.19 -6.52
CA ARG A 247 -15.39 -7.04 -5.34
C ARG A 247 -15.68 -6.31 -4.03
N TYR A 248 -15.40 -5.01 -3.98
CA TYR A 248 -15.73 -4.15 -2.86
C TYR A 248 -16.93 -3.26 -3.20
N PRO A 249 -17.93 -3.12 -2.31
CA PRO A 249 -19.20 -2.46 -2.63
C PRO A 249 -19.14 -0.93 -2.64
N ASP A 250 -18.05 -0.31 -2.16
CA ASP A 250 -17.91 1.14 -2.10
C ASP A 250 -16.82 1.64 -3.07
N ASP A 251 -17.25 2.29 -4.15
CA ASP A 251 -16.37 2.77 -5.21
C ASP A 251 -15.42 3.88 -4.73
N ARG A 252 -15.74 4.60 -3.65
CA ARG A 252 -14.86 5.64 -3.09
C ARG A 252 -13.50 5.09 -2.66
N VAL A 253 -13.46 3.85 -2.15
CA VAL A 253 -12.20 3.16 -1.82
C VAL A 253 -11.40 2.88 -3.10
N THR A 254 -12.07 2.44 -4.16
CA THR A 254 -11.45 2.18 -5.46
C THR A 254 -10.93 3.47 -6.10
N GLU A 255 -11.65 4.59 -5.96
CA GLU A 255 -11.22 5.91 -6.43
C GLU A 255 -9.96 6.41 -5.71
N ILE A 256 -9.87 6.23 -4.38
CA ILE A 256 -8.66 6.53 -3.62
C ILE A 256 -7.47 5.75 -4.18
N ILE A 257 -7.62 4.45 -4.37
CA ILE A 257 -6.55 3.60 -4.92
C ILE A 257 -6.18 4.05 -6.33
N LEU A 258 -7.15 4.35 -7.19
CA LEU A 258 -6.89 4.67 -8.58
C LEU A 258 -6.22 6.05 -8.76
N TYR A 259 -6.62 7.04 -7.96
CA TYR A 259 -6.30 8.45 -8.21
C TYR A 259 -5.40 9.11 -7.15
N HIS A 260 -4.90 8.40 -6.13
CA HIS A 260 -4.06 9.02 -5.09
C HIS A 260 -2.77 9.67 -5.62
N HIS A 261 -2.36 9.39 -6.86
CA HIS A 261 -1.23 10.05 -7.55
C HIS A 261 -1.65 11.13 -8.57
N GLU A 262 -2.94 11.45 -8.67
CA GLU A 262 -3.42 12.59 -9.42
C GLU A 262 -3.01 13.91 -8.75
N ARG A 263 -2.81 14.95 -9.56
CA ARG A 263 -2.42 16.30 -9.12
C ARG A 263 -3.41 17.30 -9.67
N LEU A 264 -3.72 18.36 -8.92
CA LEU A 264 -4.77 19.31 -9.32
C LEU A 264 -4.50 20.04 -10.64
N ASP A 265 -3.23 20.17 -11.05
CA ASP A 265 -2.80 20.74 -12.32
C ASP A 265 -2.88 19.75 -13.51
N GLY A 266 -3.15 18.47 -13.24
CA GLY A 266 -3.18 17.36 -14.20
C GLY A 266 -1.81 16.82 -14.59
N SER A 267 -0.76 17.14 -13.83
CA SER A 267 0.56 16.51 -14.00
C SER A 267 0.66 15.11 -13.40
N GLY A 268 -0.38 14.67 -12.69
CA GLY A 268 -0.49 13.36 -12.06
C GLY A 268 -0.84 12.23 -13.04
N TYR A 269 -1.12 11.06 -12.47
CA TYR A 269 -1.44 9.83 -13.20
C TYR A 269 -2.43 8.98 -12.39
N PRO A 270 -3.17 8.03 -12.99
CA PRO A 270 -3.04 7.51 -14.37
C PRO A 270 -3.80 8.28 -15.46
N GLU A 271 -4.78 9.13 -15.13
CA GLU A 271 -5.66 9.79 -16.10
C GLU A 271 -5.35 11.27 -16.32
N GLY A 272 -4.61 11.91 -15.41
CA GLY A 272 -4.27 13.33 -15.50
C GLY A 272 -5.46 14.23 -15.19
N LEU A 273 -6.24 13.84 -14.18
CA LEU A 273 -7.42 14.57 -13.71
C LEU A 273 -7.05 15.98 -13.22
N LYS A 274 -7.99 16.93 -13.29
CA LYS A 274 -7.74 18.34 -12.94
C LYS A 274 -8.77 18.88 -11.97
N GLY A 275 -8.28 19.67 -11.01
CA GLY A 275 -9.11 20.45 -10.08
C GLY A 275 -10.24 19.62 -9.45
N ASN A 276 -11.48 20.03 -9.73
CA ASN A 276 -12.69 19.44 -9.16
C ASN A 276 -13.03 18.03 -9.65
N ALA A 277 -12.34 17.51 -10.66
CA ALA A 277 -12.45 16.09 -11.04
C ALA A 277 -11.82 15.16 -9.98
N ILE A 278 -10.94 15.68 -9.12
CA ILE A 278 -10.33 14.93 -8.03
C ILE A 278 -11.17 15.15 -6.76
N GLY A 279 -11.77 14.08 -6.24
CA GLY A 279 -12.58 14.11 -5.02
C GLY A 279 -11.76 14.48 -3.77
N LEU A 280 -12.40 15.02 -2.74
CA LEU A 280 -11.74 15.50 -1.52
C LEU A 280 -10.92 14.40 -0.82
N MET A 281 -11.45 13.18 -0.72
CA MET A 281 -10.75 12.05 -0.12
C MET A 281 -9.42 11.76 -0.84
N VAL A 282 -9.42 11.74 -2.17
CA VAL A 282 -8.22 11.54 -2.98
C VAL A 282 -7.20 12.65 -2.70
N ARG A 283 -7.62 13.92 -2.66
CA ARG A 283 -6.73 15.05 -2.34
C ARG A 283 -6.10 14.91 -0.96
N ILE A 284 -6.87 14.46 0.04
CA ILE A 284 -6.37 14.18 1.39
C ILE A 284 -5.29 13.10 1.35
N VAL A 285 -5.55 11.98 0.67
CA VAL A 285 -4.58 10.88 0.56
C VAL A 285 -3.32 11.33 -0.17
N SER A 286 -3.44 12.05 -1.29
CA SER A 286 -2.29 12.54 -2.06
C SER A 286 -1.36 13.44 -1.23
N VAL A 287 -1.92 14.30 -0.38
CA VAL A 287 -1.16 15.17 0.53
C VAL A 287 -0.51 14.34 1.64
N ALA A 288 -1.26 13.44 2.26
CA ALA A 288 -0.76 12.58 3.35
C ALA A 288 0.36 11.63 2.89
N ASP A 289 0.20 10.99 1.73
CA ASP A 289 1.18 10.13 1.08
C ASP A 289 2.47 10.89 0.74
N THR A 290 2.33 12.06 0.11
CA THR A 290 3.49 12.91 -0.25
C THR A 290 4.26 13.34 1.01
N TYR A 291 3.56 13.77 2.07
CA TYR A 291 4.20 14.17 3.32
C TYR A 291 4.92 13.00 3.99
N GLU A 292 4.27 11.84 4.12
CA GLU A 292 4.86 10.65 4.72
C GLU A 292 6.15 10.24 3.97
N ALA A 293 6.10 10.21 2.64
CA ALA A 293 7.23 9.86 1.80
C ALA A 293 8.40 10.86 1.88
N LEU A 294 8.16 12.10 2.33
CA LEU A 294 9.21 13.07 2.59
C LEU A 294 9.94 12.82 3.92
N ILE A 295 9.20 12.52 4.99
CA ILE A 295 9.75 12.38 6.34
C ILE A 295 10.29 10.98 6.64
N ALA A 296 9.77 9.94 5.97
CA ALA A 296 10.17 8.56 6.21
C ALA A 296 11.58 8.27 5.68
N LYS A 297 12.33 7.46 6.43
CA LYS A 297 13.64 6.95 6.01
C LYS A 297 13.44 5.84 4.97
N ARG A 298 14.11 5.93 3.82
CA ARG A 298 14.12 4.88 2.78
C ARG A 298 15.57 4.49 2.44
N PRO A 299 15.84 3.31 1.83
CA PRO A 299 17.21 2.82 1.57
C PRO A 299 18.08 3.81 0.78
N TYR A 300 17.44 4.59 -0.09
CA TYR A 300 18.05 5.52 -1.04
C TYR A 300 17.82 7.00 -0.67
N LYS A 301 17.15 7.30 0.45
CA LYS A 301 16.78 8.67 0.85
C LYS A 301 16.85 8.86 2.37
N ALA A 302 17.62 9.85 2.80
CA ALA A 302 17.65 10.27 4.21
C ALA A 302 16.31 10.91 4.62
N SER A 303 15.91 10.70 5.88
CA SER A 303 14.69 11.31 6.45
C SER A 303 14.81 12.83 6.50
N MET A 304 13.73 13.53 6.15
CA MET A 304 13.63 14.99 6.19
C MET A 304 12.89 15.45 7.46
N PRO A 305 13.27 16.59 8.09
CA PRO A 305 12.47 17.20 9.14
C PRO A 305 11.06 17.55 8.66
N GLY A 306 10.03 17.30 9.49
CA GLY A 306 8.64 17.56 9.14
C GLY A 306 8.36 19.02 8.73
N SER A 307 9.01 19.99 9.38
CA SER A 307 8.90 21.41 9.01
C SER A 307 9.35 21.70 7.58
N GLN A 308 10.45 21.07 7.14
CA GLN A 308 10.93 21.22 5.77
C GLN A 308 10.00 20.52 4.76
N ALA A 309 9.43 19.37 5.13
CA ALA A 309 8.45 18.68 4.30
C ALA A 309 7.19 19.54 4.08
N ILE A 310 6.68 20.19 5.14
CA ILE A 310 5.52 21.11 5.05
C ILE A 310 5.81 22.27 4.09
N GLU A 311 6.99 22.88 4.13
CA GLU A 311 7.33 23.97 3.20
C GLU A 311 7.34 23.51 1.73
N ILE A 312 7.85 22.30 1.45
CA ILE A 312 7.77 21.70 0.11
C ILE A 312 6.31 21.51 -0.33
N LEU A 313 5.45 21.00 0.57
CA LEU A 313 4.03 20.82 0.26
C LEU A 313 3.31 22.15 0.02
N LYS A 314 3.65 23.20 0.77
CA LYS A 314 3.13 24.56 0.54
C LYS A 314 3.55 25.10 -0.83
N ASP A 315 4.80 24.88 -1.22
CA ASP A 315 5.27 25.26 -2.55
C ASP A 315 4.52 24.49 -3.66
N GLU A 316 4.34 23.18 -3.52
CA GLU A 316 3.54 22.38 -4.47
C GLU A 316 2.06 22.81 -4.52
N ALA A 317 1.48 23.23 -3.40
CA ALA A 317 0.13 23.79 -3.37
C ALA A 317 0.05 25.14 -4.09
N ARG A 318 1.04 26.04 -3.90
CA ARG A 318 1.12 27.32 -4.64
C ARG A 318 1.29 27.12 -6.13
N GLU A 319 2.00 26.07 -6.53
CA GLU A 319 2.15 25.65 -7.94
C GLU A 319 0.89 24.96 -8.50
N GLY A 320 -0.14 24.75 -7.68
CA GLY A 320 -1.42 24.17 -8.09
C GLY A 320 -1.40 22.65 -8.23
N ARG A 321 -0.39 21.94 -7.69
CA ARG A 321 -0.32 20.47 -7.72
C ARG A 321 -1.12 19.83 -6.59
N LEU A 322 -1.08 20.45 -5.40
CA LEU A 322 -1.74 19.98 -4.18
C LEU A 322 -2.86 20.94 -3.74
N ASP A 323 -3.82 20.42 -2.99
CA ASP A 323 -4.91 21.23 -2.44
C ASP A 323 -4.43 22.05 -1.24
N GLN A 324 -4.52 23.38 -1.35
CA GLN A 324 -4.05 24.29 -0.32
C GLN A 324 -4.75 24.09 1.02
N ASN A 325 -6.07 23.90 1.02
CA ASN A 325 -6.83 23.73 2.27
C ASN A 325 -6.44 22.43 2.99
N VAL A 326 -6.09 21.40 2.22
CA VAL A 326 -5.64 20.11 2.76
C VAL A 326 -4.22 20.22 3.33
N VAL A 327 -3.33 20.96 2.67
CA VAL A 327 -1.96 21.21 3.18
C VAL A 327 -1.98 22.03 4.47
N GLU A 328 -2.84 23.06 4.55
CA GLU A 328 -3.03 23.84 5.78
C GLU A 328 -3.57 22.96 6.92
N ALA A 329 -4.56 22.10 6.64
CA ALA A 329 -5.07 21.15 7.62
C ALA A 329 -4.00 20.14 8.08
N LEU A 330 -3.13 19.68 7.17
CA LEU A 330 -1.99 18.81 7.50
C LEU A 330 -1.04 19.51 8.47
N GLU A 331 -0.65 20.75 8.20
CA GLU A 331 0.27 21.54 9.04
C GLU A 331 -0.23 21.63 10.49
N GLU A 332 -1.51 21.91 10.68
CA GLU A 332 -2.13 21.94 12.00
C GLU A 332 -2.11 20.56 12.68
N VAL A 333 -2.38 19.50 11.93
CA VAL A 333 -2.44 18.12 12.43
C VAL A 333 -1.07 17.61 12.91
N VAL A 334 0.01 18.01 12.24
CA VAL A 334 1.38 17.51 12.54
C VAL A 334 2.18 18.47 13.41
N TYR A 335 1.60 19.60 13.81
CA TYR A 335 2.27 20.61 14.63
C TYR A 335 2.73 20.06 15.98
N ASP A 336 1.89 19.25 16.65
CA ASP A 336 2.16 18.66 17.95
C ASP A 336 2.25 17.12 17.93
N TRP A 337 2.11 16.52 16.75
CA TRP A 337 2.09 15.06 16.60
C TRP A 337 3.04 14.58 15.51
N ASN A 338 3.92 13.65 15.88
CA ASN A 338 4.83 12.98 14.95
C ASN A 338 4.24 11.63 14.48
N PRO A 339 3.86 11.49 13.19
CA PRO A 339 3.31 10.23 12.66
C PRO A 339 4.30 9.06 12.66
N LEU A 340 5.62 9.32 12.70
CA LEU A 340 6.65 8.27 12.75
C LEU A 340 6.65 7.48 14.08
N THR A 341 5.83 7.90 15.05
CA THR A 341 5.55 7.13 16.27
C THR A 341 4.71 5.87 15.99
N ILE A 342 3.98 5.83 14.87
CA ILE A 342 3.26 4.63 14.42
C ILE A 342 4.27 3.71 13.74
N GLN A 343 4.61 2.64 14.45
CA GLN A 343 5.48 1.57 13.97
C GLN A 343 4.83 0.23 14.30
N ARG A 344 4.79 -0.67 13.33
CA ARG A 344 4.54 -2.09 13.56
C ARG A 344 5.76 -2.78 12.97
N ARG A 345 6.63 -3.37 13.80
CA ARG A 345 7.82 -4.09 13.29
C ARG A 345 7.39 -5.36 12.55
N PRO A 346 7.70 -5.56 11.25
CA PRO A 346 7.84 -6.90 10.71
C PRO A 346 9.31 -7.22 10.36
N CYS A 347 9.67 -8.48 10.56
CA CYS A 347 10.97 -9.13 10.28
C CYS A 347 12.22 -8.58 10.98
N ARG A 348 13.10 -9.49 11.42
CA ARG A 348 14.43 -9.16 11.95
C ARG A 348 15.29 -8.59 10.83
N ASP A 349 16.09 -7.57 11.17
CA ASP A 349 17.03 -6.82 10.36
C ASP A 349 16.61 -6.55 8.90
N ILE A 350 15.75 -5.54 8.71
CA ILE A 350 15.47 -4.93 7.40
C ILE A 350 16.77 -4.56 6.68
N ASP A 351 17.77 -4.06 7.41
CA ASP A 351 19.08 -3.73 6.85
C ASP A 351 19.81 -4.97 6.30
N GLU A 352 19.67 -6.14 6.93
CA GLU A 352 20.22 -7.41 6.45
C GLU A 352 19.43 -7.96 5.25
N LEU A 353 18.10 -7.84 5.25
CA LEU A 353 17.25 -8.21 4.11
C LEU A 353 17.54 -7.32 2.89
N GLU A 354 17.67 -6.01 3.07
CA GLU A 354 18.00 -5.07 2.01
C GLU A 354 19.44 -5.25 1.53
N LEU A 355 20.37 -5.59 2.42
CA LEU A 355 21.72 -6.01 2.03
C LEU A 355 21.68 -7.30 1.19
N PHE A 356 20.93 -8.31 1.63
CA PHE A 356 20.74 -9.56 0.90
C PHE A 356 20.13 -9.31 -0.47
N ARG A 357 19.06 -8.50 -0.58
CA ARG A 357 18.43 -8.12 -1.84
C ARG A 357 19.39 -7.39 -2.75
N ARG A 358 20.17 -6.44 -2.23
CA ARG A 358 21.23 -5.77 -3.02
C ARG A 358 22.26 -6.76 -3.52
N ILE A 359 22.64 -7.76 -2.73
CA ILE A 359 23.63 -8.78 -3.13
C ILE A 359 23.04 -9.78 -4.14
N THR A 360 21.79 -10.22 -3.94
CA THR A 360 21.12 -11.25 -4.77
C THR A 360 20.51 -10.70 -6.05
N TYR A 361 20.10 -9.43 -6.09
CA TYR A 361 19.69 -8.72 -7.31
C TYR A 361 20.75 -8.78 -8.40
N PHE A 362 22.01 -8.84 -7.97
CA PHE A 362 23.15 -8.95 -8.86
C PHE A 362 23.59 -10.37 -9.13
N LYS A 363 22.99 -11.43 -8.55
CA LYS A 363 23.29 -12.80 -8.95
C LYS A 363 22.32 -13.26 -10.04
N GLU A 364 22.84 -13.86 -11.09
CA GLU A 364 22.00 -14.43 -12.15
C GLU A 364 21.14 -15.57 -11.56
N PRO A 365 19.81 -15.60 -11.77
CA PRO A 365 18.93 -16.53 -11.04
C PRO A 365 19.23 -18.02 -11.23
N MET A 366 19.85 -18.36 -12.37
CA MET A 366 20.13 -19.75 -12.76
C MET A 366 21.52 -20.21 -12.32
N CYS A 367 22.40 -19.32 -11.82
CA CYS A 367 23.77 -19.67 -11.46
C CYS A 367 24.33 -18.81 -10.30
N SER A 368 25.54 -19.12 -9.84
CA SER A 368 26.14 -18.36 -8.72
C SER A 368 26.85 -17.06 -9.16
N PHE A 369 26.88 -16.74 -10.46
CA PHE A 369 27.62 -15.59 -11.01
C PHE A 369 26.90 -14.27 -10.76
N TYR A 370 27.70 -13.21 -10.61
CA TYR A 370 27.16 -11.87 -10.62
C TYR A 370 26.80 -11.44 -12.06
N ASN A 371 25.61 -10.87 -12.27
CA ASN A 371 25.23 -10.14 -13.46
C ASN A 371 26.16 -8.92 -13.66
N TYR A 372 26.50 -8.61 -14.92
CA TYR A 372 27.38 -7.51 -15.30
C TYR A 372 27.01 -6.14 -14.71
N ARG A 373 25.73 -5.91 -14.40
CA ARG A 373 25.25 -4.67 -13.75
C ARG A 373 25.82 -4.47 -12.34
N TYR A 374 26.31 -5.53 -11.70
CA TYR A 374 26.99 -5.43 -10.41
C TYR A 374 28.25 -4.57 -10.50
N LEU A 375 28.97 -4.67 -11.62
CA LEU A 375 30.17 -3.88 -11.89
C LEU A 375 29.89 -2.37 -11.80
N LEU A 376 28.76 -1.93 -12.36
CA LEU A 376 28.33 -0.52 -12.32
C LEU A 376 27.96 -0.06 -10.90
N THR A 377 27.49 -0.97 -10.05
CA THR A 377 27.21 -0.66 -8.64
C THR A 377 28.50 -0.55 -7.83
N LEU A 378 29.45 -1.48 -8.03
CA LEU A 378 30.75 -1.47 -7.37
C LEU A 378 31.54 -0.18 -7.68
N ASP A 379 31.40 0.34 -8.91
CA ASP A 379 31.93 1.63 -9.36
C ASP A 379 31.36 2.80 -8.54
N LYS A 380 30.02 2.87 -8.42
CA LYS A 380 29.30 3.95 -7.74
C LYS A 380 29.56 4.03 -6.24
N ILE A 381 29.77 2.89 -5.59
CA ILE A 381 30.08 2.84 -4.15
C ILE A 381 31.57 2.98 -3.87
N THR A 382 32.39 3.31 -4.87
CA THR A 382 33.86 3.44 -4.75
C THR A 382 34.56 2.17 -4.25
N ALA A 383 33.92 1.00 -4.31
CA ALA A 383 34.52 -0.28 -3.90
C ALA A 383 35.62 -0.76 -4.87
N LEU A 384 35.61 -0.21 -6.09
CA LEU A 384 36.68 -0.37 -7.09
C LEU A 384 37.68 0.80 -7.07
N SER A 385 37.52 1.76 -6.16
CA SER A 385 38.25 3.03 -6.16
C SER A 385 39.21 3.12 -4.98
N ILE A 386 40.41 2.62 -5.20
CA ILE A 386 41.64 3.16 -4.59
C ILE A 386 42.49 3.56 -5.81
N ASP A 387 42.75 4.86 -5.98
CA ASP A 387 43.55 5.48 -7.06
C ASP A 387 43.70 4.66 -8.37
N ARG A 388 42.71 4.75 -9.28
CA ARG A 388 42.61 3.88 -10.47
C ARG A 388 43.83 3.99 -11.40
N PRO A 389 44.62 2.91 -11.60
CA PRO A 389 45.42 2.76 -12.81
C PRO A 389 44.52 2.44 -14.02
N GLU A 390 45.12 2.30 -15.20
CA GLU A 390 44.47 1.73 -16.39
C GLU A 390 43.80 0.38 -16.04
N TYR A 391 42.63 0.13 -16.61
CA TYR A 391 41.88 -1.10 -16.40
C TYR A 391 41.51 -1.75 -17.73
N PHE A 392 41.18 -3.04 -17.66
CA PHE A 392 40.88 -3.88 -18.80
C PHE A 392 39.48 -4.45 -18.66
N MET A 393 38.79 -4.55 -19.80
CA MET A 393 37.58 -5.35 -19.90
C MET A 393 37.78 -6.45 -20.92
N ILE A 394 37.32 -7.66 -20.58
CA ILE A 394 37.26 -8.79 -21.50
C ILE A 394 35.81 -9.17 -21.73
N LEU A 395 35.41 -9.20 -23.00
CA LEU A 395 34.14 -9.78 -23.42
C LEU A 395 34.39 -11.17 -24.03
N ILE A 396 33.74 -12.17 -23.45
CA ILE A 396 33.74 -13.55 -23.95
C ILE A 396 32.35 -13.83 -24.51
N ASN A 397 32.26 -14.06 -25.81
CA ASN A 397 31.00 -14.38 -26.48
C ASN A 397 31.02 -15.77 -27.11
N PHE A 398 29.83 -16.35 -27.30
CA PHE A 398 29.68 -17.67 -27.92
C PHE A 398 28.89 -17.56 -29.22
N LYS A 399 29.52 -17.93 -30.34
CA LYS A 399 29.03 -17.61 -31.69
C LYS A 399 28.04 -18.63 -32.23
N ASN A 400 28.18 -19.90 -31.84
CA ASN A 400 27.41 -21.02 -32.38
C ASN A 400 26.41 -21.64 -31.38
N LEU A 401 25.99 -20.90 -30.35
CA LEU A 401 25.07 -21.40 -29.30
C LEU A 401 23.81 -22.09 -29.86
N LYS A 402 23.17 -21.52 -30.88
CA LYS A 402 21.97 -22.11 -31.51
C LYS A 402 22.21 -23.50 -32.08
N GLN A 403 23.44 -23.80 -32.52
CA GLN A 403 23.82 -25.12 -33.01
C GLN A 403 24.04 -26.08 -31.84
N VAL A 404 24.71 -25.63 -30.78
CA VAL A 404 24.92 -26.41 -29.55
C VAL A 404 23.59 -26.76 -28.88
N ASP A 405 22.65 -25.82 -28.82
CA ASP A 405 21.28 -26.05 -28.31
C ASP A 405 20.53 -27.12 -29.09
N ARG A 406 20.74 -27.22 -30.40
CA ARG A 406 20.12 -28.28 -31.23
C ARG A 406 20.76 -29.64 -30.99
N ASN A 407 22.06 -29.67 -30.71
CA ASN A 407 22.80 -30.90 -30.50
C ASN A 407 22.58 -31.49 -29.10
N TRP A 408 22.54 -30.63 -28.07
CA TRP A 408 22.57 -31.05 -26.67
C TRP A 408 21.30 -30.70 -25.88
N GLY A 409 20.48 -29.79 -26.40
CA GLY A 409 19.28 -29.28 -25.73
C GLY A 409 19.58 -28.11 -24.79
N TYR A 410 18.65 -27.14 -24.72
CA TYR A 410 18.80 -25.87 -23.99
C TYR A 410 19.28 -26.03 -22.53
N LEU A 411 18.69 -26.95 -21.77
CA LEU A 411 19.06 -27.17 -20.36
C LEU A 411 20.49 -27.69 -20.22
N ARG A 412 20.96 -28.52 -21.16
CA ARG A 412 22.31 -29.05 -21.13
C ARG A 412 23.32 -28.00 -21.58
N THR A 413 22.99 -27.19 -22.59
CA THR A 413 23.82 -26.04 -22.98
C THR A 413 24.01 -25.07 -21.83
N ASP A 414 22.95 -24.78 -21.07
CA ASP A 414 23.04 -23.85 -19.93
C ASP A 414 23.96 -24.40 -18.82
N GLN A 415 23.89 -25.71 -18.53
CA GLN A 415 24.84 -26.38 -17.61
C GLN A 415 26.28 -26.29 -18.09
N ILE A 416 26.51 -26.46 -19.40
CA ILE A 416 27.85 -26.33 -20.00
C ILE A 416 28.35 -24.90 -19.83
N LEU A 417 27.51 -23.88 -20.05
CA LEU A 417 27.88 -22.49 -19.81
C LEU A 417 28.24 -22.27 -18.35
N ASP A 418 27.44 -22.77 -17.39
CA ASP A 418 27.76 -22.67 -15.97
C ASP A 418 29.13 -23.26 -15.64
N GLU A 419 29.42 -24.47 -16.12
CA GLU A 419 30.71 -25.15 -15.93
C GLU A 419 31.88 -24.34 -16.51
N ILE A 420 31.71 -23.76 -17.71
CA ILE A 420 32.71 -22.86 -18.31
C ILE A 420 32.96 -21.64 -17.40
N GLY A 421 31.88 -21.01 -16.92
CA GLY A 421 31.98 -19.88 -16.01
C GLY A 421 32.71 -20.23 -14.71
N GLU A 422 32.45 -21.42 -14.14
CA GLU A 422 33.06 -21.88 -12.90
C GLU A 422 34.56 -22.11 -13.08
N ASN A 423 34.96 -22.71 -14.20
CA ASN A 423 36.36 -22.92 -14.56
C ASN A 423 37.12 -21.61 -14.76
N ILE A 424 36.49 -20.61 -15.40
CA ILE A 424 37.08 -19.27 -15.55
C ILE A 424 37.21 -18.59 -14.18
N GLN A 425 36.16 -18.64 -13.36
CA GLN A 425 36.16 -18.05 -12.02
C GLN A 425 37.24 -18.67 -11.12
N GLN A 426 37.43 -20.00 -11.20
CA GLN A 426 38.48 -20.70 -10.48
C GLN A 426 39.87 -20.27 -10.98
N SER A 427 40.06 -20.16 -12.30
CA SER A 427 41.32 -19.69 -12.89
C SER A 427 41.68 -18.26 -12.43
N ILE A 428 40.70 -17.38 -12.34
CA ILE A 428 40.88 -16.02 -11.79
C ILE A 428 41.26 -16.07 -10.31
N SER A 429 40.62 -16.94 -9.52
CA SER A 429 40.92 -17.11 -8.11
C SER A 429 42.35 -17.61 -7.92
N ASP A 430 42.75 -18.67 -8.60
CA ASP A 430 44.09 -19.26 -8.52
C ASP A 430 45.18 -18.25 -8.96
N PHE A 431 44.89 -17.48 -10.01
CA PHE A 431 45.76 -16.40 -10.47
C PHE A 431 45.91 -15.31 -9.39
N SER A 432 44.79 -14.87 -8.80
CA SER A 432 44.79 -13.86 -7.74
C SER A 432 45.52 -14.36 -6.48
N GLU A 433 45.39 -15.65 -6.16
CA GLU A 433 46.08 -16.27 -5.03
C GLU A 433 47.59 -16.40 -5.23
N THR A 434 48.01 -16.75 -6.45
CA THR A 434 49.42 -16.84 -6.82
C THR A 434 50.09 -15.46 -6.84
N ASN A 435 49.31 -14.41 -7.12
CA ASN A 435 49.78 -13.04 -7.28
C ASN A 435 49.27 -12.09 -6.17
N ARG A 436 49.06 -12.59 -4.94
CA ARG A 436 48.51 -11.80 -3.81
C ARG A 436 49.29 -10.53 -3.46
N ASP A 437 50.57 -10.49 -3.77
CA ASP A 437 51.46 -9.35 -3.49
C ASP A 437 51.30 -8.20 -4.51
N ILE A 438 50.47 -8.38 -5.54
CA ILE A 438 50.23 -7.41 -6.61
C ILE A 438 48.91 -6.70 -6.36
N ASP A 439 48.95 -5.38 -6.39
CA ASP A 439 47.75 -4.55 -6.28
C ASP A 439 46.94 -4.62 -7.59
N GLY A 440 46.01 -5.56 -7.65
CA GLY A 440 45.13 -5.79 -8.78
C GLY A 440 43.99 -6.74 -8.41
N LYS A 441 42.87 -6.59 -9.09
CA LYS A 441 41.64 -7.37 -8.91
C LYS A 441 41.12 -7.78 -10.28
N ALA A 442 40.56 -8.98 -10.35
CA ALA A 442 39.77 -9.43 -11.48
C ALA A 442 38.42 -9.96 -11.00
N LEU A 443 37.35 -9.63 -11.73
CA LEU A 443 35.98 -10.01 -11.43
C LEU A 443 35.29 -10.50 -12.69
N LEU A 444 34.66 -11.67 -12.62
CA LEU A 444 33.87 -12.24 -13.71
C LEU A 444 32.39 -11.97 -13.47
N PHE A 445 31.68 -11.65 -14.55
CA PHE A 445 30.26 -11.39 -14.57
C PHE A 445 29.59 -12.13 -15.73
N ARG A 446 28.33 -12.50 -15.55
CA ARG A 446 27.49 -13.09 -16.59
C ARG A 446 26.61 -12.02 -17.25
N ARG A 447 26.44 -12.14 -18.57
CA ARG A 447 25.52 -11.34 -19.40
C ARG A 447 24.79 -12.29 -20.34
N ALA A 448 23.58 -12.72 -19.95
CA ALA A 448 22.84 -13.77 -20.66
C ALA A 448 23.72 -15.01 -20.86
N SER A 449 23.97 -15.41 -22.11
CA SER A 449 24.84 -16.55 -22.42
C SER A 449 26.33 -16.22 -22.47
N ASN A 450 26.74 -14.96 -22.31
CA ASN A 450 28.11 -14.48 -22.46
C ASN A 450 28.74 -14.09 -21.10
N TYR A 451 30.06 -13.86 -21.09
CA TYR A 451 30.78 -13.38 -19.92
C TYR A 451 31.45 -12.03 -20.16
N LEU A 452 31.47 -11.22 -19.12
CA LEU A 452 32.23 -9.98 -19.03
C LEU A 452 33.19 -10.09 -17.86
N MET A 453 34.45 -9.75 -18.06
CA MET A 453 35.43 -9.66 -16.99
C MET A 453 35.96 -8.24 -16.87
N PHE A 454 36.09 -7.77 -15.63
CA PHE A 454 36.82 -6.56 -15.29
C PHE A 454 38.15 -6.96 -14.65
N ALA A 455 39.25 -6.31 -15.02
CA ALA A 455 40.54 -6.49 -14.37
C ALA A 455 41.34 -5.17 -14.30
N ASN A 456 42.10 -4.96 -13.23
CA ASN A 456 43.00 -3.80 -13.10
C ASN A 456 44.43 -4.20 -12.70
N TYR A 457 44.89 -5.35 -13.17
CA TYR A 457 46.29 -5.77 -13.02
C TYR A 457 47.23 -4.96 -13.93
N PRO A 458 48.53 -4.83 -13.57
CA PRO A 458 49.54 -4.32 -14.48
C PRO A 458 49.59 -5.12 -15.80
N TYR A 459 50.00 -4.47 -16.89
CA TYR A 459 49.90 -5.02 -18.25
C TYR A 459 50.48 -6.44 -18.40
N ASP A 460 51.67 -6.71 -17.85
CA ASP A 460 52.32 -8.03 -17.96
C ASP A 460 51.52 -9.15 -17.28
N PHE A 461 50.88 -8.84 -16.14
CA PHE A 461 50.01 -9.77 -15.42
C PHE A 461 48.66 -9.93 -16.11
N MET A 462 48.18 -8.85 -16.74
CA MET A 462 46.96 -8.91 -17.53
C MET A 462 47.13 -9.82 -18.76
N GLN A 463 48.30 -9.83 -19.40
CA GLN A 463 48.61 -10.77 -20.48
C GLN A 463 48.59 -12.22 -19.98
N GLN A 464 49.23 -12.50 -18.85
CA GLN A 464 49.21 -13.86 -18.26
C GLN A 464 47.79 -14.33 -17.90
N LEU A 465 46.96 -13.44 -17.33
CA LEU A 465 45.56 -13.75 -17.02
C LEU A 465 44.74 -13.97 -18.30
N SER A 466 44.98 -13.17 -19.34
CA SER A 466 44.34 -13.34 -20.65
C SER A 466 44.68 -14.70 -21.28
N ASP A 467 45.96 -15.08 -21.28
CA ASP A 467 46.42 -16.37 -21.81
C ASP A 467 45.79 -17.54 -21.06
N LEU A 468 45.74 -17.46 -19.72
CA LEU A 468 45.10 -18.48 -18.88
C LEU A 468 43.62 -18.67 -19.23
N ILE A 469 42.89 -17.58 -19.47
CA ILE A 469 41.47 -17.65 -19.83
C ILE A 469 41.30 -18.19 -21.25
N GLN A 470 42.12 -17.77 -22.20
CA GLN A 470 42.07 -18.28 -23.57
C GLN A 470 42.34 -19.79 -23.63
N ASP A 471 43.30 -20.29 -22.84
CA ASP A 471 43.56 -21.73 -22.70
C ASP A 471 42.33 -22.50 -22.20
N GLN A 472 41.60 -21.95 -21.22
CA GLN A 472 40.34 -22.55 -20.75
C GLN A 472 39.28 -22.55 -21.86
N LEU A 473 39.13 -21.44 -22.59
CA LEU A 473 38.16 -21.35 -23.68
C LEU A 473 38.49 -22.32 -24.83
N GLU A 474 39.76 -22.55 -25.14
CA GLU A 474 40.17 -23.52 -26.16
C GLU A 474 39.86 -24.96 -25.71
N ARG A 475 40.03 -25.29 -24.41
CA ARG A 475 39.58 -26.59 -23.85
C ARG A 475 38.07 -26.76 -24.01
N CYS A 476 37.30 -25.73 -23.65
CA CYS A 476 35.84 -25.75 -23.76
C CYS A 476 35.37 -25.92 -25.21
N LYS A 477 36.04 -25.26 -26.16
CA LYS A 477 35.77 -25.41 -27.59
C LYS A 477 36.01 -26.84 -28.07
N ASN A 478 37.07 -27.50 -27.60
CA ASN A 478 37.39 -28.88 -27.97
C ASN A 478 36.43 -29.89 -27.32
N GLU A 479 35.99 -29.63 -26.09
CA GLU A 479 35.12 -30.53 -25.34
C GLU A 479 33.65 -30.43 -25.74
N TRP A 480 33.17 -29.21 -26.02
CA TRP A 480 31.75 -28.91 -26.23
C TRP A 480 31.40 -28.39 -27.62
N GLU A 481 32.36 -28.34 -28.55
CA GLU A 481 32.21 -27.77 -29.91
C GLU A 481 31.73 -26.31 -29.90
N LEU A 482 32.00 -25.57 -28.82
CA LEU A 482 31.51 -24.21 -28.61
C LEU A 482 32.51 -23.19 -29.16
N GLU A 483 32.12 -22.45 -30.20
CA GLU A 483 32.95 -21.40 -30.79
C GLU A 483 32.89 -20.13 -29.96
N THR A 484 34.06 -19.70 -29.48
CA THR A 484 34.23 -18.51 -28.65
C THR A 484 34.71 -17.31 -29.47
N GLY A 485 34.36 -16.11 -29.04
CA GLY A 485 35.08 -14.89 -29.34
C GLY A 485 35.56 -14.24 -28.05
N PHE A 486 36.72 -13.61 -28.14
CA PHE A 486 37.42 -13.01 -27.03
C PHE A 486 37.86 -11.61 -27.45
N LEU A 487 37.37 -10.60 -26.77
CA LEU A 487 37.70 -9.20 -27.02
C LEU A 487 38.27 -8.59 -25.73
N LEU A 488 39.53 -8.17 -25.79
CA LEU A 488 40.24 -7.51 -24.70
C LEU A 488 40.48 -6.05 -25.09
N GLU A 489 39.99 -5.12 -24.26
CA GLU A 489 40.18 -3.68 -24.44
C GLU A 489 40.73 -3.05 -23.16
N SER A 490 41.61 -2.06 -23.32
CA SER A 490 42.14 -1.25 -22.21
C SER A 490 41.47 0.12 -22.18
N PHE A 491 41.25 0.62 -20.97
CA PHE A 491 40.60 1.89 -20.74
C PHE A 491 41.39 2.74 -19.74
N PRO A 492 41.53 4.05 -20.00
CA PRO A 492 42.17 4.95 -19.06
C PRO A 492 41.29 5.13 -17.82
N SER A 493 41.91 5.49 -16.70
CA SER A 493 41.23 5.74 -15.42
C SER A 493 40.16 6.84 -15.48
N THR A 494 40.24 7.72 -16.48
CA THR A 494 39.26 8.79 -16.75
C THR A 494 38.00 8.30 -17.46
N CYS A 495 38.00 7.09 -18.04
CA CYS A 495 36.83 6.50 -18.67
C CYS A 495 35.95 5.83 -17.60
N SER A 496 34.67 6.22 -17.51
CA SER A 496 33.71 5.55 -16.64
C SER A 496 33.46 4.12 -17.11
N LEU A 497 33.18 3.19 -16.18
CA LEU A 497 32.86 1.80 -16.54
C LEU A 497 31.63 1.72 -17.43
N GLU A 498 30.67 2.63 -17.28
CA GLU A 498 29.50 2.74 -18.16
C GLU A 498 29.89 3.08 -19.61
N ASN A 499 30.81 4.02 -19.80
CA ASN A 499 31.30 4.38 -21.13
C ASN A 499 32.16 3.27 -21.75
N ALA A 500 33.03 2.64 -20.94
CA ALA A 500 33.82 1.50 -21.38
C ALA A 500 32.94 0.33 -21.82
N LEU A 501 31.89 0.02 -21.07
CA LEU A 501 30.91 -1.00 -21.45
C LEU A 501 30.19 -0.65 -22.75
N ASN A 502 29.76 0.60 -22.91
CA ASN A 502 29.10 1.06 -24.14
C ASN A 502 30.02 0.96 -25.36
N GLN A 503 31.32 1.19 -25.19
CA GLN A 503 32.31 1.04 -26.26
C GLN A 503 32.55 -0.43 -26.60
N LEU A 504 32.70 -1.29 -25.58
CA LEU A 504 32.98 -2.72 -25.74
C LEU A 504 31.80 -3.49 -26.37
N LEU A 505 30.56 -3.09 -26.06
CA LEU A 505 29.36 -3.77 -26.53
C LEU A 505 28.81 -3.24 -27.87
N GLY A 506 29.30 -2.09 -28.35
CA GLY A 506 28.78 -1.42 -29.54
C GLY A 506 27.37 -0.83 -29.36
N THR A 507 26.94 0.03 -30.29
CA THR A 507 25.65 0.75 -30.19
C THR A 507 24.43 -0.07 -30.64
N ASP A 508 24.64 -1.23 -31.27
CA ASP A 508 23.58 -2.09 -31.85
C ASP A 508 23.11 -3.23 -30.92
N ASP A 509 23.80 -3.48 -29.81
CA ASP A 509 23.53 -4.60 -28.91
C ASP A 509 22.67 -4.19 -27.69
N ARG A 510 21.80 -3.17 -27.88
CA ARG A 510 20.91 -2.58 -26.87
C ARG A 510 19.66 -3.40 -26.54
N GLY A 511 19.58 -4.65 -27.00
CA GLY A 511 18.37 -5.45 -26.89
C GLY A 511 18.63 -6.93 -26.69
N ILE A 512 19.01 -7.30 -25.46
CA ILE A 512 18.49 -8.46 -24.71
C ILE A 512 18.43 -8.06 -23.25
#